data_AF-A0A7L9UJ58-F1
#
_entry.id   AF-A0A7L9UJ58-F1
#
_cell.length_a   1.000
_cell.length_b   1.000
_cell.length_c   1.000
_cell.angle_alpha   90.00
_cell.angle_beta   90.00
_cell.angle_gamma   90.00
#
_symmetry.space_group_name_H-M   'P 1'
#
loop_
_entity.id
_entity.type
_entity.pdbx_description
1 polymer ?
#
loop_
_entity_poly.entity_id
_entity_poly.type
_entity_poly.pdbx_seq_one_letter_code
_entity_poly.pdbx_strand_id
1 'polypeptide(L)'
;MELVFRINVNWHRSRMWGSNPRAEVWANLAGIRGDYTNGTVSGCGYDKESAAVDLALKDNPLMQTLMMWPKLNVNTGYSGQVTRVVNKLDYGYELCFGSMGMSEFLQFMRGNGFAVEEMHGDMFDGYTFRRDMPESFVKTV
;
A
#
# COMPACT_ATOMS: atom_id res chain seq x y z
N MET A 1 2.16 19.77 -2.87
CA MET A 1 2.66 19.28 -1.57
C MET A 1 2.93 17.81 -1.76
N GLU A 2 4.14 17.36 -1.47
CA GLU A 2 4.54 15.98 -1.76
C GLU A 2 3.98 15.02 -0.71
N LEU A 3 3.32 13.95 -1.18
CA LEU A 3 2.95 12.78 -0.38
C LEU A 3 3.95 11.66 -0.70
N VAL A 4 4.55 11.12 0.35
CA VAL A 4 5.54 10.05 0.28
C VAL A 4 5.09 8.87 1.14
N PHE A 5 5.08 7.68 0.56
CA PHE A 5 5.02 6.42 1.31
C PHE A 5 6.34 5.68 1.12
N ARG A 6 6.93 5.20 2.21
CA ARG A 6 8.10 4.31 2.22
C ARG A 6 7.70 3.01 2.88
N ILE A 7 7.98 1.90 2.23
CA ILE A 7 7.66 0.57 2.71
C ILE A 7 8.95 -0.23 2.74
N ASN A 8 9.27 -0.79 3.90
CA ASN A 8 10.36 -1.73 4.06
C ASN A 8 9.77 -3.09 4.45
N VAL A 9 10.14 -4.13 3.72
CA VAL A 9 9.75 -5.50 3.99
C VAL A 9 11.00 -6.27 4.40
N ASN A 10 11.05 -6.65 5.68
CA ASN A 10 12.13 -7.48 6.21
C ASN A 10 11.65 -8.93 6.33
N TRP A 11 12.45 -9.85 5.81
CA TRP A 11 12.12 -11.27 5.81
C TRP A 11 12.78 -11.98 6.98
N HIS A 12 12.00 -12.78 7.72
CA HIS A 12 12.48 -13.60 8.83
C HIS A 12 12.18 -15.08 8.59
N ARG A 13 13.13 -15.94 8.97
CA ARG A 13 13.02 -17.39 8.72
C ARG A 13 12.23 -18.07 9.83
N SER A 14 11.13 -18.71 9.47
CA SER A 14 10.34 -19.62 10.30
C SER A 14 10.64 -21.08 9.96
N ARG A 15 10.73 -21.94 10.98
CA ARG A 15 10.90 -23.39 10.79
C ARG A 15 9.66 -24.05 10.19
N MET A 16 8.47 -23.55 10.51
CA MET A 16 7.19 -24.14 10.09
C MET A 16 6.73 -23.58 8.74
N TRP A 17 7.02 -22.30 8.48
CA TRP A 17 6.40 -21.56 7.38
C TRP A 17 7.38 -20.99 6.35
N GLY A 18 8.68 -21.30 6.48
CA GLY A 18 9.71 -20.74 5.59
C GLY A 18 9.92 -19.25 5.84
N SER A 19 10.14 -18.46 4.79
CA SER A 19 10.33 -17.01 4.92
C SER A 19 9.01 -16.30 5.18
N ASN A 20 8.98 -15.42 6.17
CA ASN A 20 7.82 -14.61 6.54
C ASN A 20 8.21 -13.13 6.51
N PRO A 21 7.40 -12.25 5.92
CA PRO A 21 7.69 -10.82 5.86
C PRO A 21 7.15 -10.08 7.08
N ARG A 22 7.85 -9.02 7.45
CA ARG A 22 7.37 -7.91 8.27
C ARG A 22 7.48 -6.64 7.45
N ALA A 23 6.35 -6.04 7.12
CA ALA A 23 6.26 -4.77 6.43
C ALA A 23 6.21 -3.62 7.44
N GLU A 24 6.95 -2.56 7.18
CA GLU A 24 6.93 -1.31 7.92
C GLU A 24 6.67 -0.17 6.94
N VAL A 25 5.70 0.69 7.25
CA VAL A 25 5.25 1.78 6.38
C VAL A 25 5.45 3.10 7.09
N TRP A 26 6.09 4.04 6.42
CA TRP A 26 6.12 5.46 6.80
C TRP A 26 5.42 6.27 5.72
N ALA A 27 4.43 7.04 6.11
CA ALA A 27 3.74 8.00 5.25
C ALA A 27 4.06 9.42 5.70
N ASN A 28 4.29 10.34 4.77
CA ASN A 28 4.52 11.74 5.07
C ASN A 28 3.86 12.64 4.01
N LEU A 29 3.10 13.64 4.44
CA LEU A 29 2.61 14.71 3.55
C LEU A 29 3.36 16.01 3.87
N ALA A 30 4.38 16.33 3.08
CA ALA A 30 5.16 17.57 3.14
C ALA A 30 5.54 18.03 4.57
N GLY A 31 5.83 17.10 5.49
CA GLY A 31 6.13 17.39 6.90
C GLY A 31 4.94 17.83 7.76
N ILE A 32 3.75 18.03 7.19
CA ILE A 32 2.53 18.44 7.89
C ILE A 32 1.95 17.29 8.70
N ARG A 33 2.02 16.08 8.13
CA ARG A 33 1.57 14.85 8.76
C ARG A 33 2.55 13.73 8.49
N GLY A 34 2.78 12.91 9.50
CA GLY A 34 3.54 11.67 9.39
C GLY A 34 2.80 10.54 10.09
N ASP A 35 2.71 9.39 9.46
CA ASP A 35 2.10 8.18 10.03
C ASP A 35 3.04 6.99 9.88
N TYR A 36 3.06 6.11 10.87
CA TYR A 36 3.83 4.87 10.85
C TYR A 36 2.93 3.69 11.23
N THR A 37 3.03 2.62 10.45
CA THR A 37 2.33 1.37 10.68
C THR A 37 3.19 0.18 10.30
N ASN A 38 2.79 -1.01 10.72
CA ASN A 38 3.49 -2.24 10.36
C ASN A 38 2.49 -3.39 10.18
N GLY A 39 2.91 -4.42 9.47
CA GLY A 39 2.11 -5.60 9.20
C GLY A 39 2.99 -6.84 9.18
N THR A 40 2.52 -7.93 9.78
CA THR A 40 3.23 -9.21 9.83
C THR A 40 2.27 -10.33 9.51
N VAL A 41 2.69 -11.26 8.66
CA VAL A 41 1.90 -12.43 8.29
C VAL A 41 2.73 -13.71 8.38
N SER A 42 2.06 -14.85 8.48
CA SER A 42 2.69 -16.18 8.51
C SER A 42 1.82 -17.20 7.76
N GLY A 43 2.33 -18.42 7.56
CA GLY A 43 1.62 -19.49 6.82
C GLY A 43 2.29 -19.81 5.49
N CYS A 44 1.56 -20.40 4.54
CA CYS A 44 2.08 -20.77 3.21
C CYS A 44 0.95 -20.77 2.16
N GLY A 45 1.33 -20.76 0.87
CA GLY A 45 0.40 -20.91 -0.25
C GLY A 45 -0.17 -19.61 -0.83
N TYR A 46 0.42 -18.46 -0.48
CA TYR A 46 -0.02 -17.15 -0.95
C TYR A 46 1.16 -16.17 -1.00
N ASP A 47 0.97 -15.03 -1.66
CA ASP A 47 1.96 -13.95 -1.67
C ASP A 47 1.99 -13.23 -0.32
N LYS A 48 2.97 -13.60 0.51
CA LYS A 48 3.07 -13.09 1.88
C LYS A 48 3.49 -11.63 1.93
N GLU A 49 4.28 -11.21 0.96
CA GLU A 49 4.77 -9.84 0.88
C GLU A 49 3.60 -8.87 0.74
N SER A 50 2.78 -9.07 -0.29
CA SER A 50 1.62 -8.20 -0.52
C SER A 50 0.63 -8.28 0.63
N ALA A 51 0.49 -9.44 1.29
CA ALA A 51 -0.35 -9.56 2.47
C ALA A 51 0.15 -8.76 3.68
N ALA A 52 1.46 -8.77 3.98
CA ALA A 52 2.01 -7.94 5.06
C ALA A 52 1.92 -6.45 4.74
N VAL A 53 2.17 -6.07 3.48
CA VAL A 53 2.09 -4.68 3.03
C VAL A 53 0.66 -4.17 3.03
N ASP A 54 -0.31 -4.97 2.57
CA ASP A 54 -1.76 -4.65 2.63
C ASP A 54 -2.21 -4.40 4.07
N LEU A 55 -1.83 -5.29 5.01
CA LEU A 55 -2.14 -5.12 6.43
C LEU A 55 -1.55 -3.80 6.99
N ALA A 56 -0.28 -3.54 6.73
CA ALA A 56 0.39 -2.33 7.21
C ALA A 56 -0.23 -1.04 6.64
N LEU A 57 -0.57 -1.03 5.35
CA LEU A 57 -1.13 0.12 4.67
C LEU A 57 -2.59 0.38 5.03
N LYS A 58 -3.39 -0.67 5.24
CA LYS A 58 -4.78 -0.56 5.70
C LYS A 58 -4.90 0.23 6.99
N ASP A 59 -3.99 -0.01 7.93
CA ASP A 59 -3.98 0.69 9.22
C ASP A 59 -3.37 2.10 9.13
N ASN A 60 -2.77 2.48 7.99
CA ASN A 60 -2.09 3.76 7.85
C ASN A 60 -3.08 4.91 7.56
N PRO A 61 -3.22 5.91 8.45
CA PRO A 61 -4.23 6.96 8.28
C PRO A 61 -4.09 7.81 7.02
N LEU A 62 -2.86 8.14 6.58
CA LEU A 62 -2.65 8.86 5.33
C LEU A 62 -3.04 8.01 4.11
N MET A 63 -2.82 6.70 4.15
CA MET A 63 -3.30 5.79 3.11
C MET A 63 -4.83 5.69 3.12
N GLN A 64 -5.46 5.57 4.28
CA GLN A 64 -6.93 5.60 4.40
C GLN A 64 -7.51 6.91 3.82
N THR A 65 -6.85 8.04 4.10
CA THR A 65 -7.25 9.34 3.53
C THR A 65 -7.14 9.34 2.00
N LEU A 66 -6.07 8.75 1.45
CA LEU A 66 -5.94 8.54 0.00
C LEU A 66 -7.06 7.66 -0.56
N MET A 67 -7.45 6.60 0.15
CA MET A 67 -8.52 5.71 -0.28
C MET A 67 -9.92 6.35 -0.23
N MET A 68 -10.12 7.38 0.59
CA MET A 68 -11.36 8.16 0.65
C MET A 68 -11.37 9.35 -0.32
N TRP A 69 -10.24 9.64 -0.98
CA TRP A 69 -10.14 10.83 -1.82
C TRP A 69 -10.99 10.69 -3.09
N PRO A 70 -11.94 11.59 -3.38
CA PRO A 70 -12.90 11.42 -4.48
C PRO A 70 -12.29 11.38 -5.89
N LYS A 71 -11.03 11.81 -6.05
CA LYS A 71 -10.30 11.80 -7.33
C LYS A 71 -9.31 10.63 -7.44
N LEU A 72 -9.39 9.67 -6.52
CA LEU A 72 -8.65 8.41 -6.65
C LEU A 72 -9.12 7.69 -7.90
N ASN A 73 -8.17 7.37 -8.79
CA ASN A 73 -8.44 6.63 -10.00
C ASN A 73 -8.53 5.14 -9.68
N VAL A 74 -9.75 4.64 -9.75
CA VAL A 74 -10.13 3.27 -9.42
C VAL A 74 -10.82 2.71 -10.67
N ASN A 75 -10.01 2.29 -11.65
CA ASN A 75 -10.54 1.74 -12.92
C ASN A 75 -11.49 0.57 -12.63
N THR A 76 -12.78 0.74 -12.91
CA THR A 76 -13.80 -0.29 -12.69
C THR A 76 -13.73 -1.33 -13.80
N GLY A 77 -13.43 -2.58 -13.47
CA GLY A 77 -13.90 -3.71 -14.26
C GLY A 77 -15.42 -3.86 -14.09
N TYR A 78 -16.11 -4.43 -15.08
CA TYR A 78 -17.59 -4.56 -15.17
C TYR A 78 -18.28 -5.28 -13.98
N SER A 79 -17.56 -5.80 -12.98
CA SER A 79 -18.06 -6.72 -11.94
C SER A 79 -18.20 -6.12 -10.52
N GLY A 80 -18.02 -4.81 -10.34
CA GLY A 80 -18.17 -4.18 -9.01
C GLY A 80 -17.00 -4.40 -8.03
N GLN A 81 -16.04 -5.28 -8.35
CA GLN A 81 -14.67 -5.15 -7.83
C GLN A 81 -14.01 -4.00 -8.56
N VAL A 82 -13.71 -2.94 -7.83
CA VAL A 82 -13.04 -1.79 -8.40
C VAL A 82 -11.55 -2.05 -8.36
N THR A 83 -11.04 -2.79 -9.35
CA THR A 83 -9.68 -3.37 -9.40
C THR A 83 -9.45 -4.52 -8.42
N ARG A 84 -8.46 -5.37 -8.69
CA ARG A 84 -7.97 -6.41 -7.76
C ARG A 84 -7.35 -5.82 -6.47
N VAL A 85 -7.22 -4.50 -6.39
CA VAL A 85 -6.45 -3.81 -5.34
C VAL A 85 -7.32 -3.18 -4.27
N VAL A 86 -8.58 -2.82 -4.58
CA VAL A 86 -9.48 -2.18 -3.62
C VAL A 86 -10.89 -2.75 -3.66
N ASN A 87 -11.53 -2.78 -2.49
CA ASN A 87 -12.97 -2.98 -2.35
C ASN A 87 -13.67 -1.64 -2.26
N LYS A 88 -14.84 -1.52 -2.90
CA LYS A 88 -15.71 -0.35 -2.77
C LYS A 88 -16.48 -0.41 -1.46
N LEU A 89 -16.49 0.69 -0.72
CA LEU A 89 -17.29 0.92 0.47
C LEU A 89 -18.28 2.07 0.22
N ASP A 90 -19.23 2.27 1.14
CA ASP A 90 -20.23 3.35 1.02
C ASP A 90 -19.61 4.77 1.04
N TYR A 91 -18.42 4.90 1.63
CA TYR A 91 -17.74 6.17 1.87
C TYR A 91 -16.39 6.32 1.15
N GLY A 92 -16.00 5.34 0.33
CA GLY A 92 -14.70 5.35 -0.35
C GLY A 92 -14.25 3.95 -0.75
N TYR A 93 -12.96 3.68 -0.55
CA TYR A 93 -12.33 2.42 -0.88
C TYR A 93 -11.53 1.87 0.30
N GLU A 94 -11.28 0.56 0.30
CA GLU A 94 -10.35 -0.10 1.21
C GLU A 94 -9.43 -0.99 0.38
N LEU A 95 -8.14 -1.02 0.72
CA LEU A 95 -7.19 -1.92 0.07
C LEU A 95 -7.61 -3.39 0.25
N CYS A 96 -7.29 -4.26 -0.71
CA CYS A 96 -7.58 -5.69 -0.62
C CYS A 96 -6.63 -6.57 -1.45
N PHE A 97 -5.43 -6.07 -1.75
CA PHE A 97 -4.47 -6.75 -2.64
C PHE A 97 -3.61 -7.82 -1.94
N GLY A 98 -3.85 -8.07 -0.64
CA GLY A 98 -3.15 -9.11 0.08
C GLY A 98 -3.27 -10.47 -0.61
N SER A 99 -2.17 -11.21 -0.68
CA SER A 99 -2.05 -12.51 -1.40
C SER A 99 -2.03 -12.44 -2.93
N MET A 100 -2.16 -11.26 -3.55
CA MET A 100 -2.23 -11.13 -5.01
C MET A 100 -0.89 -10.85 -5.70
N GLY A 101 0.15 -10.51 -4.92
CA GLY A 101 1.43 -10.04 -5.43
C GLY A 101 1.53 -8.51 -5.43
N MET A 102 2.74 -8.01 -5.17
CA MET A 102 3.01 -6.56 -5.13
C MET A 102 2.76 -5.85 -6.46
N SER A 103 2.89 -6.55 -7.59
CA SER A 103 2.74 -5.96 -8.93
C SER A 103 1.38 -5.29 -9.15
N GLU A 104 0.31 -5.81 -8.54
CA GLU A 104 -1.05 -5.24 -8.62
C GLU A 104 -1.09 -3.87 -7.92
N PHE A 105 -0.58 -3.78 -6.70
CA PHE A 105 -0.53 -2.53 -5.94
C PHE A 105 0.40 -1.49 -6.59
N LEU A 106 1.55 -1.92 -7.09
CA LEU A 106 2.50 -1.02 -7.78
C LEU A 106 1.87 -0.41 -9.04
N GLN A 107 1.14 -1.20 -9.83
CA GLN A 107 0.40 -0.71 -11.00
C GLN A 107 -0.71 0.26 -10.61
N PHE A 108 -1.46 -0.04 -9.55
CA PHE A 108 -2.51 0.85 -9.03
C PHE A 108 -1.95 2.22 -8.62
N MET A 109 -0.83 2.24 -7.90
CA MET A 109 -0.17 3.48 -7.48
C MET A 109 0.36 4.28 -8.68
N ARG A 110 0.99 3.62 -9.66
CA ARG A 110 1.42 4.25 -10.92
C ARG A 110 0.24 4.84 -11.71
N GLY A 111 -0.87 4.10 -11.80
CA GLY A 111 -2.11 4.57 -12.45
C GLY A 111 -2.77 5.74 -11.75
N ASN A 112 -2.45 5.93 -10.46
CA ASN A 112 -2.80 7.11 -9.68
C ASN A 112 -1.72 8.21 -9.74
N GLY A 113 -0.70 8.11 -10.59
CA GLY A 113 0.30 9.15 -10.80
C GLY A 113 1.38 9.23 -9.72
N PHE A 114 1.60 8.15 -8.95
CA PHE A 114 2.78 8.05 -8.10
C PHE A 114 4.00 7.64 -8.93
N ALA A 115 5.12 8.32 -8.71
CA ALA A 115 6.43 7.79 -9.03
C ALA A 115 6.77 6.67 -8.03
N VAL A 116 7.26 5.53 -8.54
CA VAL A 116 7.53 4.33 -7.73
C VAL A 116 8.98 3.91 -7.94
N GLU A 117 9.70 3.82 -6.83
CA GLU A 117 11.05 3.25 -6.75
C GLU A 117 10.97 1.92 -5.99
N GLU A 118 11.68 0.91 -6.50
CA GLU A 118 11.71 -0.44 -5.96
C GLU A 118 13.16 -0.86 -5.70
N MET A 119 13.39 -1.57 -4.60
CA MET A 119 14.67 -2.15 -4.23
C MET A 119 14.42 -3.59 -3.78
N HIS A 120 15.07 -4.55 -4.43
CA HIS A 120 14.94 -5.96 -4.11
C HIS A 120 16.27 -6.52 -3.62
N GLY A 121 16.22 -7.29 -2.54
CA GLY A 121 17.35 -8.00 -1.96
C GLY A 121 16.91 -9.36 -1.42
N ASP A 122 17.87 -10.17 -0.97
CA ASP A 122 17.60 -11.58 -0.63
C ASP A 122 16.64 -11.75 0.56
N MET A 123 16.70 -10.83 1.53
CA MET A 123 15.90 -10.86 2.76
C MET A 123 15.30 -9.48 3.07
N PHE A 124 15.24 -8.61 2.06
CA PHE A 124 14.75 -7.25 2.17
C PHE A 124 14.16 -6.78 0.85
N ASP A 125 12.98 -6.19 0.91
CA ASP A 125 12.39 -5.43 -0.20
C ASP A 125 12.03 -4.01 0.28
N GLY A 126 12.18 -3.04 -0.61
CA GLY A 126 11.95 -1.63 -0.33
C GLY A 126 11.16 -0.96 -1.44
N TYR A 127 10.15 -0.19 -1.06
CA TYR A 127 9.31 0.56 -1.99
C TYR A 127 9.20 2.01 -1.55
N THR A 128 9.35 2.94 -2.49
CA THR A 128 9.04 4.35 -2.24
C THR A 128 8.09 4.89 -3.29
N PHE A 129 6.98 5.46 -2.83
CA PHE A 129 5.94 6.09 -3.62
C PHE A 129 5.98 7.59 -3.38
N ARG A 130 6.06 8.39 -4.44
CA ARG A 130 6.04 9.87 -4.35
C ARG A 130 5.02 10.46 -5.30
N ARG A 131 4.27 11.44 -4.83
CA ARG A 131 3.34 12.20 -5.67
C ARG A 131 3.13 13.60 -5.13
N ASP A 132 3.17 14.59 -6.01
CA ASP A 132 2.65 15.91 -5.72
C ASP A 132 1.13 15.87 -5.63
N MET A 133 0.63 16.06 -4.42
CA MET A 133 -0.80 16.06 -4.16
C MET A 133 -1.40 17.43 -4.45
N PRO A 134 -2.56 17.47 -5.14
CA PRO A 134 -3.28 18.71 -5.39
C PRO A 134 -3.91 19.24 -4.09
N GLU A 135 -4.23 20.52 -4.08
CA GLU A 135 -4.84 21.21 -2.91
C GLU A 135 -6.12 20.50 -2.42
N SER A 136 -6.91 19.91 -3.34
CA SER A 136 -8.12 19.16 -2.98
C SER A 136 -7.87 17.93 -2.11
N PHE A 137 -6.66 17.36 -2.13
CA PHE A 137 -6.27 16.28 -1.22
C PHE A 137 -5.68 16.85 0.08
N VAL A 138 -4.90 17.92 -0.01
CA VAL A 138 -4.33 18.55 1.19
C VAL A 138 -5.43 19.00 2.15
N LYS A 139 -6.57 19.47 1.65
CA LYS A 139 -7.73 19.86 2.46
C LYS A 139 -8.46 18.68 3.14
N THR A 140 -8.16 17.43 2.78
CA THR A 140 -8.76 16.24 3.41
C THR A 140 -7.91 15.67 4.54
N VAL A 141 -6.67 16.15 4.69
CA VAL A 141 -5.71 15.69 5.72
C VAL A 141 -5.76 16.61 6.93
#